data_AF-A0A1X0U955-F1
#
_entry.id   AF-A0A1X0U955-F1
#
_cell.length_a   1.000
_cell.length_b   1.000
_cell.length_c   1.000
_cell.angle_alpha   90.00
_cell.angle_beta   90.00
_cell.angle_gamma   90.00
#
_symmetry.space_group_name_H-M   'P 1'
#
loop_
_entity.id
_entity.type
_entity.pdbx_description
1 polymer ?
#
loop_
_entity_poly.entity_id
_entity_poly.type
_entity_poly.pdbx_seq_one_letter_code
_entity_poly.pdbx_strand_id
1 'polypeptide(L)'
;MLTITHSAAAGTLIDGTSKNDGTNAILKAHGWRWFPSITTWGIRSSRDRAPKTHTIDATAAALRAAGFDVELDIDTAARPTDIVEADRAGRQAARVDALETKAIRRSSEEDAAWEAEQRSVNALPPGGEPIKIGHHSFSP
;
A
#
# COMPACT_ATOMS: atom_id res chain seq x y z
N MET A 1 -12.90 -21.74 -6.14
CA MET A 1 -12.64 -21.39 -7.54
C MET A 1 -11.85 -20.09 -7.55
N LEU A 2 -10.76 -20.04 -8.33
CA LEU A 2 -9.91 -18.87 -8.51
C LEU A 2 -10.10 -18.34 -9.92
N THR A 3 -10.13 -17.04 -10.11
CA THR A 3 -10.29 -16.43 -11.44
C THR A 3 -9.14 -15.45 -11.66
N ILE A 4 -8.32 -15.70 -12.68
CA ILE A 4 -7.29 -14.75 -13.12
C ILE A 4 -7.89 -13.92 -14.25
N THR A 5 -8.09 -12.63 -13.98
CA THR A 5 -8.63 -11.68 -14.94
C THR A 5 -7.53 -10.76 -15.47
N HIS A 6 -7.53 -10.49 -16.77
CA HIS A 6 -6.73 -9.43 -17.37
C HIS A 6 -7.60 -8.53 -18.24
N SER A 7 -7.46 -7.22 -18.02
CA SER A 7 -7.94 -6.19 -18.96
C SER A 7 -6.95 -5.03 -19.00
N ALA A 8 -6.98 -4.23 -20.08
CA ALA A 8 -6.17 -3.02 -20.14
C ALA A 8 -6.46 -2.06 -18.97
N ALA A 9 -7.73 -1.92 -18.55
CA ALA A 9 -8.12 -1.02 -17.48
C ALA A 9 -7.68 -1.47 -16.08
N ALA A 10 -7.87 -2.75 -15.74
CA ALA A 10 -7.58 -3.27 -14.40
C ALA A 10 -6.15 -3.83 -14.28
N GLY A 11 -5.56 -4.28 -15.39
CA GLY A 11 -4.35 -5.08 -15.40
C GLY A 11 -4.65 -6.53 -15.10
N THR A 12 -3.64 -7.29 -14.67
CA THR A 12 -3.79 -8.70 -14.29
C THR A 12 -4.01 -8.85 -12.79
N LEU A 13 -5.17 -9.41 -12.41
CA LEU A 13 -5.62 -9.63 -11.03
C LEU A 13 -6.05 -11.09 -10.84
N ILE A 14 -6.17 -11.53 -9.59
CA ILE A 14 -6.71 -12.84 -9.24
C ILE A 14 -7.69 -12.72 -8.07
N ASP A 15 -8.89 -13.21 -8.28
CA ASP A 15 -9.96 -13.24 -7.30
C ASP A 15 -10.21 -14.66 -6.77
N GLY A 16 -10.96 -14.75 -5.67
CA GLY A 16 -11.28 -16.02 -5.00
C GLY A 16 -10.20 -16.52 -4.03
N THR A 17 -9.09 -15.81 -3.88
CA THR A 17 -8.07 -16.12 -2.86
C THR A 17 -8.55 -15.71 -1.47
N SER A 18 -8.11 -16.43 -0.45
CA SER A 18 -8.39 -16.14 0.95
C SER A 18 -7.13 -16.22 1.81
N LYS A 19 -7.20 -15.65 3.01
CA LYS A 19 -6.05 -15.69 3.93
C LYS A 19 -5.78 -17.15 4.35
N ASN A 20 -4.52 -17.57 4.25
CA ASN A 20 -4.04 -18.90 4.64
C ASN A 20 -4.55 -20.08 3.79
N ASP A 21 -5.07 -19.83 2.58
CA ASP A 21 -5.45 -20.91 1.65
C ASP A 21 -4.25 -21.59 0.95
N GLY A 22 -3.04 -21.06 1.10
CA GLY A 22 -1.83 -21.57 0.46
C GLY A 22 -1.53 -20.98 -0.91
N THR A 23 -2.45 -20.19 -1.50
CA THR A 23 -2.23 -19.51 -2.79
C THR A 23 -1.12 -18.47 -2.70
N ASN A 24 -0.95 -17.85 -1.53
CA ASN A 24 0.01 -16.77 -1.29
C ASN A 24 1.47 -17.12 -1.64
N ALA A 25 1.92 -18.34 -1.37
CA ALA A 25 3.28 -18.78 -1.64
C ALA A 25 3.51 -18.95 -3.14
N ILE A 26 2.55 -19.57 -3.83
CA ILE A 26 2.55 -19.75 -5.28
C ILE A 26 2.54 -18.38 -5.97
N LEU A 27 1.60 -17.51 -5.61
CA LEU A 27 1.47 -16.18 -6.17
C LEU A 27 2.77 -15.36 -6.01
N LYS A 28 3.39 -15.37 -4.82
CA LYS A 28 4.67 -14.69 -4.59
C LYS A 28 5.80 -15.25 -5.46
N ALA A 29 5.88 -16.57 -5.62
CA ALA A 29 6.89 -17.22 -6.46
C ALA A 29 6.77 -16.79 -7.94
N HIS A 30 5.56 -16.55 -8.42
CA HIS A 30 5.29 -16.07 -9.78
C HIS A 30 5.29 -14.54 -9.92
N GLY A 31 5.75 -13.80 -8.90
CA GLY A 31 5.94 -12.35 -8.97
C GLY A 31 4.67 -11.51 -8.73
N TRP A 32 3.59 -12.13 -8.24
CA TRP A 32 2.39 -11.41 -7.84
C TRP A 32 2.64 -10.60 -6.56
N ARG A 33 1.84 -9.54 -6.39
CA ARG A 33 1.90 -8.65 -5.24
C ARG A 33 0.50 -8.43 -4.67
N TRP A 34 0.41 -8.38 -3.34
CA TRP A 34 -0.81 -7.98 -2.66
C TRP A 34 -1.03 -6.48 -2.81
N PHE A 35 -2.21 -6.08 -3.25
CA PHE A 35 -2.63 -4.68 -3.36
C PHE A 35 -3.61 -4.35 -2.24
N PRO A 36 -3.16 -3.75 -1.12
CA PRO A 36 -3.99 -3.56 0.05
C PRO A 36 -5.16 -2.59 -0.18
N SER A 37 -5.04 -1.65 -1.13
CA SER A 37 -6.08 -0.66 -1.45
C SER A 37 -7.31 -1.27 -2.13
N ILE A 38 -7.17 -2.42 -2.79
CA ILE A 38 -8.26 -3.13 -3.48
C ILE A 38 -8.38 -4.58 -2.99
N THR A 39 -7.70 -4.91 -1.89
CA THR A 39 -7.72 -6.21 -1.22
C THR A 39 -7.62 -7.42 -2.17
N THR A 40 -6.76 -7.33 -3.17
CA THR A 40 -6.58 -8.40 -4.16
C THR A 40 -5.11 -8.59 -4.53
N TRP A 41 -4.80 -9.74 -5.12
CA TRP A 41 -3.48 -10.00 -5.68
C TRP A 41 -3.41 -9.56 -7.14
N GLY A 42 -2.28 -9.00 -7.56
CA GLY A 42 -2.10 -8.61 -8.95
C GLY A 42 -0.65 -8.50 -9.40
N ILE A 43 -0.47 -8.36 -10.71
CA ILE A 43 0.82 -8.10 -11.35
C ILE A 43 1.04 -6.60 -11.45
N ARG A 44 2.15 -6.10 -10.89
CA ARG A 44 2.49 -4.67 -10.96
C ARG A 44 2.73 -4.22 -12.40
N SER A 45 2.28 -2.99 -12.71
CA SER A 45 2.47 -2.35 -14.02
C SER A 45 1.92 -3.18 -15.20
N SER A 46 0.82 -3.89 -14.98
CA SER A 46 0.11 -4.67 -16.01
C SER A 46 -1.00 -3.90 -16.72
N ARG A 47 -1.50 -2.80 -16.13
CA ARG A 47 -2.48 -1.92 -16.77
C ARG A 47 -1.94 -1.29 -18.05
N ASP A 48 -2.84 -1.14 -19.02
CA ASP A 48 -2.59 -0.55 -20.34
C ASP A 48 -1.41 -1.23 -21.07
N ARG A 49 -1.17 -2.52 -20.79
CA ARG A 49 -0.15 -3.37 -21.42
C ARG A 49 -0.75 -4.70 -21.82
N ALA A 50 -0.14 -5.33 -22.82
CA ALA A 50 -0.50 -6.70 -23.20
C ALA A 50 -0.39 -7.67 -22.00
N PRO A 51 -1.25 -8.70 -21.95
CA PRO A 51 -1.20 -9.71 -20.89
C PRO A 51 0.17 -10.39 -20.88
N LYS A 52 0.72 -10.60 -19.69
CA LYS A 52 1.93 -11.41 -19.52
C LYS A 52 1.55 -12.89 -19.53
N THR A 53 1.17 -13.41 -20.70
CA THR A 53 0.63 -14.77 -20.87
C THR A 53 1.51 -15.82 -20.20
N HIS A 54 2.83 -15.78 -20.43
CA HIS A 54 3.77 -16.68 -19.75
C HIS A 54 3.63 -16.69 -18.22
N THR A 55 3.50 -15.53 -17.57
CA THR A 55 3.33 -15.45 -16.11
C THR A 55 1.96 -15.96 -15.69
N ILE A 56 0.90 -15.60 -16.44
CA ILE A 56 -0.48 -16.02 -16.17
C ILE A 56 -0.58 -17.55 -16.27
N ASP A 57 -0.12 -18.12 -17.37
CA ASP A 57 -0.20 -19.55 -17.65
C ASP A 57 0.63 -20.37 -16.65
N ALA A 58 1.85 -19.91 -16.33
CA ALA A 58 2.70 -20.56 -15.32
C ALA A 58 2.05 -20.51 -13.92
N THR A 59 1.43 -19.39 -13.55
CA THR A 59 0.73 -19.26 -12.27
C THR A 59 -0.50 -20.18 -12.24
N ALA A 60 -1.29 -20.19 -13.30
CA ALA A 60 -2.49 -21.02 -13.41
C ALA A 60 -2.14 -22.50 -13.34
N ALA A 61 -1.07 -22.93 -14.02
CA ALA A 61 -0.56 -24.29 -13.94
C ALA A 61 -0.13 -24.67 -12.51
N ALA A 62 0.62 -23.79 -11.83
CA ALA A 62 1.06 -24.05 -10.45
C ALA A 62 -0.11 -24.11 -9.45
N LEU A 63 -1.11 -23.25 -9.60
CA LEU A 63 -2.33 -23.27 -8.78
C LEU A 63 -3.15 -24.54 -9.04
N ARG A 64 -3.36 -24.92 -10.31
CA ARG A 64 -4.04 -26.18 -10.67
C ARG A 64 -3.30 -27.41 -10.13
N ALA A 65 -1.97 -27.42 -10.21
CA ALA A 65 -1.15 -28.49 -9.65
C ALA A 65 -1.26 -28.60 -8.12
N ALA A 66 -1.54 -27.48 -7.45
CA ALA A 66 -1.82 -27.43 -6.01
C ALA A 66 -3.28 -27.80 -5.66
N GLY A 67 -4.11 -28.17 -6.64
CA GLY A 67 -5.49 -28.63 -6.45
C GLY A 67 -6.54 -27.52 -6.49
N PHE A 68 -6.18 -26.29 -6.88
CA PHE A 68 -7.16 -25.22 -7.06
C PHE A 68 -7.82 -25.30 -8.43
N ASP A 69 -9.12 -25.05 -8.46
CA ASP A 69 -9.83 -24.78 -9.71
C ASP A 69 -9.54 -23.33 -10.15
N VAL A 70 -9.08 -23.15 -11.39
CA VAL A 70 -8.60 -21.87 -11.92
C VAL A 70 -9.19 -21.58 -13.29
N GLU A 71 -9.92 -20.47 -13.37
CA GLU A 71 -10.47 -19.88 -14.58
C GLU A 71 -9.58 -18.72 -15.07
N LEU A 72 -9.48 -18.56 -16.40
CA LEU A 72 -8.75 -17.46 -17.03
C LEU A 72 -9.73 -16.61 -17.85
N ASP A 73 -9.82 -15.32 -17.54
CA ASP A 73 -10.62 -14.34 -18.27
C ASP A 73 -9.69 -13.23 -18.79
N ILE A 74 -9.34 -13.30 -20.08
CA ILE A 74 -8.29 -12.46 -20.68
C ILE A 74 -8.88 -11.61 -21.79
N ASP A 75 -9.07 -10.32 -21.51
CA ASP A 75 -9.37 -9.30 -22.51
C ASP A 75 -8.08 -8.65 -23.03
N THR A 76 -7.86 -8.73 -24.34
CA THR A 76 -6.68 -8.18 -25.02
C THR A 76 -6.95 -6.85 -25.71
N ALA A 77 -8.18 -6.33 -25.62
CA ALA A 77 -8.55 -5.08 -26.26
C ALA A 77 -7.75 -3.90 -25.67
N ALA A 78 -7.05 -3.19 -26.56
CA ALA A 78 -6.37 -1.96 -26.19
C ALA A 78 -7.41 -0.84 -25.97
N ARG A 79 -7.18 -0.01 -24.95
CA ARG A 79 -7.98 1.20 -24.73
C ARG A 79 -7.51 2.33 -25.65
N PRO A 80 -8.42 3.22 -26.07
CA PRO A 80 -8.06 4.45 -26.77
C PRO A 80 -7.02 5.26 -26.00
N THR A 81 -6.04 5.84 -26.73
CA THR A 81 -4.90 6.55 -26.12
C THR A 81 -5.32 7.76 -25.30
N ASP A 82 -6.32 8.51 -25.77
CA ASP A 82 -6.89 9.67 -25.07
C ASP A 82 -7.44 9.29 -23.68
N ILE A 83 -8.17 8.18 -23.60
CA ILE A 83 -8.68 7.64 -22.35
C ILE A 83 -7.54 7.20 -21.42
N VAL A 84 -6.51 6.53 -21.95
CA VAL A 84 -5.34 6.09 -21.16
C VAL A 84 -4.58 7.28 -20.57
N GLU A 85 -4.34 8.33 -21.37
CA GLU A 85 -3.63 9.52 -20.92
C GLU A 85 -4.46 10.33 -19.92
N ALA A 86 -5.77 10.44 -20.11
CA ALA A 86 -6.67 11.09 -19.13
C ALA A 86 -6.63 10.38 -17.77
N ASP A 87 -6.76 9.04 -17.75
CA ASP A 87 -6.67 8.25 -16.51
C ASP A 87 -5.29 8.31 -15.87
N ARG A 88 -4.22 8.42 -16.67
CA ARG A 88 -2.86 8.62 -16.15
C ARG A 88 -2.74 9.99 -15.50
N ALA A 89 -3.22 11.05 -16.14
CA ALA A 89 -3.22 12.40 -15.59
C ALA A 89 -4.03 12.47 -14.29
N GLY A 90 -5.22 11.88 -14.26
CA GLY A 90 -6.06 11.82 -13.05
C GLY A 90 -5.38 11.11 -11.88
N ARG A 91 -4.70 9.99 -12.13
CA ARG A 91 -3.90 9.29 -11.10
C ARG A 91 -2.73 10.15 -10.59
N GLN A 92 -2.09 10.90 -11.48
CA GLN A 92 -1.00 11.79 -11.08
C GLN A 92 -1.50 12.96 -10.24
N ALA A 93 -2.65 13.55 -10.58
CA ALA A 93 -3.30 14.58 -9.76
C ALA A 93 -3.67 14.06 -8.37
N ALA A 94 -4.39 12.93 -8.29
CA ALA A 94 -4.74 12.32 -7.00
C ALA A 94 -3.51 11.98 -6.14
N ARG A 95 -2.37 11.64 -6.78
CA ARG A 95 -1.10 11.43 -6.07
C ARG A 95 -0.55 12.74 -5.49
N VAL A 96 -0.65 13.85 -6.21
CA VAL A 96 -0.24 15.17 -5.72
C VAL A 96 -1.08 15.56 -4.52
N ASP A 97 -2.42 15.46 -4.62
CA ASP A 97 -3.34 15.81 -3.53
C ASP A 97 -3.06 14.98 -2.25
N ALA A 98 -2.81 13.67 -2.42
CA ALA A 98 -2.47 12.79 -1.30
C ALA A 98 -1.12 13.16 -0.66
N LEU A 99 -0.14 13.60 -1.45
CA LEU A 99 1.16 14.05 -0.93
C LEU A 99 1.03 15.40 -0.21
N GLU A 100 0.22 16.31 -0.72
CA GLU A 100 -0.06 17.60 -0.07
C GLU A 100 -0.76 17.40 1.29
N THR A 101 -1.81 16.57 1.32
CA THR A 101 -2.49 16.18 2.57
C THR A 101 -1.51 15.60 3.58
N LYS A 102 -0.57 14.75 3.11
CA LYS A 102 0.46 14.16 3.97
C LYS A 102 1.48 15.18 4.46
N ALA A 103 1.82 16.18 3.64
CA ALA A 103 2.72 17.26 4.03
C ALA A 103 2.10 18.14 5.11
N ILE A 104 0.84 18.56 4.94
CA ILE A 104 0.09 19.34 5.94
C ILE A 104 0.06 18.60 7.27
N ARG A 105 -0.31 17.32 7.27
CA ARG A 105 -0.34 16.52 8.50
C ARG A 105 1.02 16.47 9.20
N ARG A 106 2.10 16.28 8.44
CA ARG A 106 3.46 16.24 9.01
C ARG A 106 3.89 17.58 9.58
N SER A 107 3.56 18.69 8.91
CA SER A 107 3.81 20.04 9.43
C SER A 107 3.08 20.24 10.75
N SER A 108 1.80 19.88 10.83
CA SER A 108 1.03 20.01 12.09
C SER A 108 1.56 19.14 13.23
N GLU A 109 2.10 17.95 12.91
CA GLU A 109 2.74 17.07 13.90
C GLU A 109 4.06 17.68 14.41
N GLU A 110 4.83 18.32 13.53
CA GLU A 110 6.07 19.02 13.86
C GLU A 110 5.80 20.26 14.72
N ASP A 111 4.84 21.11 14.34
CA ASP A 111 4.45 22.30 15.10
C ASP A 111 3.98 21.92 16.51
N ALA A 112 3.14 20.88 16.63
CA ALA A 112 2.66 20.40 17.92
C ALA A 112 3.79 19.85 18.80
N ALA A 113 4.77 19.16 18.21
CA ALA A 113 5.95 18.66 18.93
C ALA A 113 6.82 19.82 19.43
N TRP A 114 7.06 20.82 18.57
CA TRP A 114 7.80 22.03 18.93
C TRP A 114 7.11 22.81 20.05
N GLU A 115 5.80 23.02 19.97
CA GLU A 115 5.02 23.69 21.02
C GLU A 115 5.03 22.92 22.36
N ALA A 116 5.03 21.59 22.32
CA ALA A 116 5.15 20.77 23.52
C ALA A 116 6.54 20.90 24.17
N GLU A 117 7.60 20.95 23.36
CA GLU A 117 8.96 21.20 23.83
C GLU A 117 9.08 22.60 24.46
N GLN A 118 8.60 23.64 23.77
CA GLN A 118 8.63 25.01 24.28
C GLN A 118 7.87 25.16 25.60
N ARG A 119 6.70 24.53 25.74
CA ARG A 119 5.98 24.49 27.03
C ARG A 119 6.79 23.81 28.13
N SER A 120 7.51 22.74 27.80
CA SER A 120 8.37 22.04 28.76
C SER A 120 9.55 22.91 29.19
N VAL A 121 10.18 23.62 28.26
CA VAL A 121 11.27 24.59 28.54
C VAL A 121 10.77 25.76 29.39
N ASN A 122 9.62 26.35 29.03
CA ASN A 122 9.04 27.48 29.76
C ASN A 122 8.57 27.11 31.17
N ALA A 123 8.29 25.84 31.44
CA ALA A 123 7.94 25.34 32.76
C ALA A 123 9.16 25.14 33.68
N LEU A 124 10.39 25.29 33.17
CA LEU A 124 11.61 25.18 33.97
C LEU A 124 11.79 26.43 34.88
N PRO A 125 12.13 26.25 36.17
CA PRO A 125 12.42 27.37 37.06
C PRO A 125 13.73 28.09 36.67
N PRO A 126 13.97 29.32 37.16
CA PRO A 126 15.19 30.08 36.89
C PRO A 126 16.44 29.26 37.29
N GLY A 127 17.31 28.98 36.32
CA GLY A 127 18.50 28.11 36.49
C GLY A 127 18.39 26.72 35.85
N GLY A 128 17.22 26.34 35.30
CA GLY A 128 17.07 25.15 34.44
C GLY A 128 17.16 23.80 35.15
N GLU A 129 17.39 23.74 36.46
CA GLU A 129 17.37 22.48 37.20
C GLU A 129 15.93 22.01 37.48
N PRO A 130 15.59 20.74 37.19
CA PRO A 130 14.33 20.16 37.64
C PRO A 130 14.18 20.25 39.16
N ILE A 131 12.96 20.49 39.67
CA ILE A 131 12.67 20.45 41.11
C ILE A 131 13.06 19.06 41.63
N LYS A 132 14.12 18.98 42.43
CA LYS A 132 14.57 17.75 43.09
C LYS A 132 13.55 17.35 44.17
N ILE A 133 12.48 16.65 43.79
CA ILE A 133 11.57 15.99 44.75
C ILE A 133 12.29 14.75 45.28
N GLY A 134 12.96 14.89 46.41
CA GLY A 134 13.65 13.78 47.06
C GLY A 134 14.80 14.16 47.99
N HIS A 135 14.72 15.26 48.74
CA HIS A 135 15.58 15.42 49.92
C HIS A 135 14.87 14.87 51.16
N HIS A 136 14.84 13.53 51.25
CA HIS A 136 14.74 12.86 52.53
C HIS A 136 16.11 12.92 53.21
N SER A 137 16.36 13.97 54.00
CA SER A 137 17.15 13.91 55.25
C SER A 137 17.38 15.32 55.79
N PHE A 138 16.50 15.78 56.67
CA PHE A 138 16.87 16.18 58.04
C PHE A 138 15.58 16.47 58.84
N SER A 139 15.51 15.92 60.04
CA SER A 139 14.48 16.10 61.08
C SER A 139 15.23 16.37 62.38
N PRO A 140 14.59 16.93 63.42
CA PRO A 140 13.83 18.17 63.53
C PRO A 140 14.71 19.40 63.86
#